data_AF-A0A5E4QBK5-F1
#
_entry.id   AF-A0A5E4QBK5-F1
#
_cell.length_a   1.000
_cell.length_b   1.000
_cell.length_c   1.000
_cell.angle_alpha   90.00
_cell.angle_beta   90.00
_cell.angle_gamma   90.00
#
_symmetry.space_group_name_H-M   'P 1'
#
loop_
_entity.id
_entity.type
_entity.pdbx_description
1 polymer ?
#
loop_
_entity_poly.entity_id
_entity_poly.type
_entity_poly.pdbx_seq_one_letter_code
_entity_poly.pdbx_strand_id
1 'polypeptide(L)'
;MFKSTLSSSSREGYTGKKSKTFSPDEINRFLSQAPDQLYLAIKTALIFGTMGACHRQELYALLYTDLQINETVTVFNVNNTKTKTNRTFTITGKYLEIC
;
A
#
# COMPACT_ATOMS: atom_id res chain seq x y z
N MET A 1 -38.51 31.16 1.19
CA MET A 1 -38.00 29.79 1.00
C MET A 1 -37.07 29.81 -0.23
N PHE A 2 -35.81 30.19 -0.04
CA PHE A 2 -34.85 30.32 -1.15
C PHE A 2 -34.10 28.98 -1.31
N LYS A 3 -34.41 28.24 -2.39
CA LYS A 3 -33.55 27.15 -2.85
C LYS A 3 -32.47 27.77 -3.74
N SER A 4 -31.24 27.87 -3.24
CA SER A 4 -30.07 28.10 -4.07
C SER A 4 -29.55 26.76 -4.60
N THR A 5 -30.03 26.36 -5.77
CA THR A 5 -29.31 25.42 -6.63
C THR A 5 -28.24 26.18 -7.41
N LEU A 6 -26.97 26.10 -7.00
CA LEU A 6 -25.83 26.23 -7.91
C LEU A 6 -25.45 24.80 -8.31
N SER A 7 -25.95 24.24 -9.41
CA SER A 7 -25.51 24.50 -10.79
C SER A 7 -24.00 24.30 -10.96
N SER A 8 -23.68 23.13 -11.54
CA SER A 8 -22.39 22.70 -12.03
C SER A 8 -21.71 23.77 -12.89
N SER A 9 -20.66 24.40 -12.37
CA SER A 9 -19.66 25.04 -13.22
C SER A 9 -18.87 23.91 -13.89
N SER A 10 -19.18 23.63 -15.15
CA SER A 10 -18.37 22.82 -16.04
C SER A 10 -16.94 23.36 -16.06
N ARG A 11 -16.00 22.65 -15.40
CA ARG A 11 -14.59 22.73 -15.78
C ARG A 11 -14.40 21.96 -17.09
N GLU A 12 -14.95 22.48 -18.17
CA GLU A 12 -14.61 22.01 -19.52
C GLU A 12 -13.10 22.29 -19.72
N GLY A 13 -12.29 21.23 -19.64
CA GLY A 13 -10.85 21.28 -19.92
C GLY A 13 -9.91 20.90 -18.77
N TYR A 14 -10.38 20.69 -17.54
CA TYR A 14 -9.47 20.18 -16.48
C TYR A 14 -9.29 18.67 -16.60
N THR A 15 -8.24 18.25 -17.32
CA THR A 15 -7.74 16.88 -17.26
C THR A 15 -6.74 16.78 -16.10
N GLY A 16 -7.22 16.30 -14.95
CA GLY A 16 -6.35 16.07 -13.79
C GLY A 16 -5.17 15.18 -14.16
N LYS A 17 -3.95 15.64 -13.86
CA LYS A 17 -2.72 14.85 -14.07
C LYS A 17 -2.77 13.61 -13.17
N LYS A 18 -2.99 12.44 -13.77
CA LYS A 18 -2.92 11.17 -13.04
C LYS A 18 -1.48 10.89 -12.60
N SER A 19 -1.32 10.32 -11.42
CA SER A 19 -0.03 9.81 -10.96
C SER A 19 0.44 8.69 -11.88
N LYS A 20 1.75 8.60 -12.10
CA LYS A 20 2.34 7.42 -12.75
C LYS A 20 2.16 6.22 -11.84
N THR A 21 1.74 5.10 -12.39
CA THR A 21 1.57 3.83 -11.69
C THR A 21 2.49 2.79 -12.31
N PHE A 22 3.07 1.93 -11.48
CA PHE A 22 3.88 0.82 -11.96
C PHE A 22 3.00 -0.26 -12.59
N SER A 23 3.50 -0.90 -13.65
CA SER A 23 2.90 -2.12 -14.18
C SER A 23 3.26 -3.35 -13.32
N PRO A 24 2.49 -4.45 -13.41
CA PRO A 24 2.85 -5.70 -12.74
C PRO A 24 4.26 -6.20 -13.12
N ASP A 25 4.66 -6.04 -14.39
CA ASP A 25 5.99 -6.44 -14.86
C ASP A 25 7.10 -5.58 -14.27
N GLU A 26 6.88 -4.27 -14.14
CA GLU A 26 7.83 -3.35 -13.50
C GLU A 26 8.01 -3.69 -12.02
N ILE A 27 6.92 -4.00 -11.32
CA ILE A 27 6.94 -4.44 -9.92
C ILE A 27 7.71 -5.76 -9.80
N ASN A 28 7.37 -6.76 -10.60
CA ASN A 28 8.03 -8.07 -10.57
C ASN A 28 9.51 -7.96 -10.90
N ARG A 29 9.89 -7.17 -11.91
CA ARG A 29 11.28 -6.93 -12.28
C ARG A 29 12.04 -6.27 -11.14
N PHE A 30 11.47 -5.26 -10.51
CA PHE A 30 12.10 -4.59 -9.37
C PHE A 30 12.30 -5.55 -8.18
N LEU A 31 11.25 -6.28 -7.80
CA LEU A 31 11.33 -7.22 -6.68
C LEU A 31 12.33 -8.36 -6.92
N SER A 32 12.46 -8.84 -8.16
CA SER A 32 13.36 -9.95 -8.51
C SER A 32 14.80 -9.54 -8.80
N GLN A 33 15.04 -8.38 -9.42
CA GLN A 33 16.37 -8.02 -9.95
C GLN A 33 17.10 -6.95 -9.15
N ALA A 34 16.38 -6.11 -8.38
CA ALA A 34 17.05 -5.07 -7.60
C ALA A 34 17.83 -5.70 -6.42
N PRO A 35 19.04 -5.23 -6.09
CA PRO A 35 19.82 -5.80 -4.99
C PRO A 35 19.22 -5.44 -3.62
N ASP A 36 19.02 -6.44 -2.77
CA ASP A 36 18.40 -6.25 -1.44
C ASP A 36 19.24 -5.36 -0.53
N GLN A 37 20.57 -5.45 -0.63
CA GLN A 37 21.50 -4.61 0.14
C GLN A 37 21.23 -3.10 0.00
N LEU A 38 20.65 -2.67 -1.13
CA LEU A 38 20.32 -1.27 -1.39
C LEU A 38 18.83 -0.97 -1.29
N TYR A 39 17.98 -1.95 -1.60
CA TYR A 39 16.55 -1.71 -1.83
C TYR A 39 15.61 -2.50 -0.92
N LEU A 40 16.10 -3.25 0.07
CA LEU A 40 15.29 -4.11 0.94
C LEU A 40 14.08 -3.35 1.50
N ALA A 41 14.29 -2.21 2.18
CA ALA A 41 13.21 -1.41 2.75
C ALA A 41 12.17 -0.94 1.72
N ILE A 42 12.61 -0.62 0.50
CA ILE A 42 11.71 -0.17 -0.58
C ILE A 42 10.93 -1.36 -1.16
N LYS A 43 11.57 -2.53 -1.29
CA LYS A 43 10.90 -3.77 -1.70
C LYS A 43 9.84 -4.17 -0.68
N THR A 44 10.17 -4.16 0.60
CA THR A 44 9.21 -4.40 1.70
C THR A 44 8.05 -3.41 1.61
N ALA A 45 8.32 -2.10 1.53
CA ALA A 45 7.27 -1.10 1.40
C ALA A 45 6.37 -1.31 0.15
N LEU A 46 6.96 -1.73 -0.97
CA LEU A 46 6.21 -2.04 -2.19
C LEU A 46 5.29 -3.25 -1.99
N ILE A 47 5.78 -4.33 -1.38
CA ILE A 47 4.98 -5.53 -1.09
C ILE A 47 3.81 -5.18 -0.17
N PHE A 48 4.04 -4.38 0.87
CA PHE A 48 3.00 -4.01 1.81
C PHE A 48 1.98 -3.05 1.18
N GLY A 49 2.43 -2.19 0.27
CA GLY A 49 1.57 -1.33 -0.55
C GLY A 49 0.71 -2.12 -1.53
N THR A 50 1.24 -3.18 -2.16
CA THR A 50 0.49 -3.99 -3.13
C THR A 50 -0.42 -5.02 -2.48
N MET A 51 0.01 -5.67 -1.39
CA MET A 51 -0.75 -6.72 -0.71
C MET A 51 -1.74 -6.16 0.31
N GLY A 52 -1.31 -5.20 1.12
CA GLY A 52 -2.09 -4.65 2.24
C GLY A 52 -2.70 -3.28 1.98
N ALA A 53 -2.45 -2.69 0.81
CA ALA A 53 -2.79 -1.29 0.49
C ALA A 53 -2.32 -0.31 1.58
N CYS A 54 -1.16 -0.58 2.19
CA CYS A 54 -0.68 0.19 3.33
C CYS A 54 -0.27 1.60 2.91
N HIS A 55 -0.85 2.61 3.57
CA HIS A 55 -0.41 4.00 3.45
C HIS A 55 0.89 4.23 4.22
N ARG A 56 1.61 5.31 3.90
CA ARG A 56 2.89 5.65 4.57
C ARG A 56 2.83 5.62 6.09
N GLN A 57 1.79 6.20 6.68
CA GLN A 57 1.63 6.23 8.14
C GLN A 57 1.46 4.82 8.72
N GLU A 58 0.80 3.92 8.01
CA GLU A 58 0.58 2.54 8.46
C GLU A 58 1.89 1.75 8.39
N LEU A 59 2.67 1.93 7.32
CA LEU A 59 4.02 1.33 7.21
C LEU A 59 4.95 1.80 8.33
N TYR A 60 4.88 3.09 8.68
CA TYR A 60 5.71 3.67 9.74
C TYR A 60 5.30 3.19 11.14
N ALA A 61 4.01 2.97 11.37
CA ALA A 61 3.48 2.64 12.70
C ALA A 61 3.47 1.12 12.98
N LEU A 62 3.79 0.29 12.00
CA LEU A 62 3.74 -1.17 12.13
C LEU A 62 4.83 -1.68 13.07
N LEU A 63 4.44 -2.50 14.05
CA LEU A 63 5.36 -3.09 15.03
C LEU A 63 5.44 -4.61 14.85
N TYR A 64 6.52 -5.21 15.37
CA TYR A 64 6.65 -6.68 15.43
C TYR A 64 5.53 -7.36 16.21
N THR A 65 4.95 -6.66 17.19
CA THR A 65 3.80 -7.16 17.97
C THR A 65 2.51 -7.24 17.14
N ASP A 66 2.46 -6.56 16.01
CA ASP A 66 1.31 -6.59 15.09
C ASP A 66 1.43 -7.74 14.06
N LEU A 67 2.45 -8.59 14.19
CA LEU A 67 2.76 -9.69 13.29
C LEU A 67 2.42 -11.05 13.91
N GLN A 68 1.90 -11.95 13.09
CA GLN A 68 1.84 -13.37 13.39
C GLN A 68 2.63 -14.10 12.31
N ILE A 69 3.82 -14.58 12.69
CA ILE A 69 4.77 -15.23 11.80
C ILE A 69 4.60 -16.74 11.92
N ASN A 70 4.26 -17.38 10.81
CA ASN A 70 4.24 -18.82 10.65
C ASN A 70 5.23 -19.21 9.54
N GLU A 71 5.55 -20.50 9.43
CA GLU A 71 6.55 -21.01 8.46
C GLU A 71 6.24 -20.65 7.00
N THR A 72 4.96 -20.57 6.63
CA THR A 72 4.52 -20.39 5.24
C THR A 72 3.76 -19.09 5.01
N VAL A 73 3.46 -18.36 6.09
CA VAL A 73 2.56 -17.22 6.06
C VAL A 73 2.88 -16.24 7.18
N THR A 74 2.93 -14.96 6.85
CA THR A 74 2.96 -13.89 7.86
C THR A 74 1.69 -13.07 7.75
N VAL A 75 0.97 -12.95 8.87
CA VAL A 75 -0.24 -12.15 8.98
C VAL A 75 0.10 -10.84 9.68
N PHE A 76 -0.32 -9.74 9.06
CA PHE A 76 -0.08 -8.37 9.51
C PHE A 76 -1.39 -7.77 9.99
N ASN A 77 -1.41 -7.21 11.20
CA ASN A 77 -2.55 -6.47 11.73
C ASN A 77 -2.31 -4.96 11.63
N VAL A 78 -3.02 -4.30 10.73
CA VAL A 78 -2.91 -2.84 10.54
C VAL A 78 -4.00 -2.16 11.37
N ASN A 79 -3.58 -1.59 12.50
CA ASN A 79 -4.44 -0.82 13.38
C ASN A 79 -4.54 0.63 12.86
N ASN A 80 -5.69 1.01 12.27
CA ASN A 80 -5.90 2.38 11.83
C ASN A 80 -6.52 3.21 12.97
N THR A 81 -5.67 4.03 13.60
CA THR A 81 -6.07 4.89 14.72
C THR A 81 -7.04 6.00 14.33
N LYS A 82 -7.11 6.39 13.04
CA LYS A 82 -7.98 7.49 12.57
C LYS A 82 -9.39 7.01 12.25
N THR A 83 -9.53 5.89 11.56
CA THR A 83 -10.84 5.37 11.12
C THR A 83 -11.41 4.30 12.06
N LYS A 84 -10.64 3.85 13.07
CA LYS A 84 -10.99 2.76 14.00
C LYS A 84 -11.33 1.43 13.30
N THR A 85 -10.94 1.29 12.04
CA THR A 85 -11.09 0.05 11.28
C THR A 85 -9.75 -0.68 11.28
N ASN A 86 -9.68 -1.80 11.99
CA ASN A 86 -8.53 -2.70 11.91
C ASN A 86 -8.71 -3.58 10.68
N ARG A 87 -7.62 -3.80 9.95
CA ARG A 87 -7.59 -4.76 8.86
C ARG A 87 -6.39 -5.67 8.99
N THR A 88 -6.54 -6.90 8.53
CA THR A 88 -5.43 -7.83 8.40
C THR A 88 -5.11 -8.04 6.93
N PHE A 89 -3.84 -8.26 6.64
CA PHE A 89 -3.40 -8.76 5.34
C PHE A 89 -2.30 -9.78 5.54
N THR A 90 -2.03 -10.53 4.48
CA THR A 90 -1.19 -11.71 4.56
C THR A 90 -0.13 -11.68 3.47
N ILE A 91 1.11 -12.04 3.83
CA ILE A 91 2.19 -12.26 2.88
C ILE A 91 2.53 -13.75 2.88
N THR A 92 2.66 -14.32 1.68
CA THR A 92 2.98 -15.75 1.46
C THR A 92 3.98 -15.92 0.34
N GLY A 93 4.55 -17.12 0.25
CA GLY A 93 5.42 -17.55 -0.85
C GLY A 93 6.70 -16.73 -0.97
N LYS A 94 7.13 -16.46 -2.20
CA LYS A 94 8.42 -15.79 -2.50
C LYS A 94 8.61 -14.40 -1.86
N TYR A 95 7.54 -13.77 -1.39
CA TYR A 95 7.61 -12.45 -0.76
C TYR A 95 7.99 -12.52 0.73
N LEU A 96 7.88 -13.68 1.37
CA LEU A 96 8.34 -13.90 2.74
C LEU A 96 9.86 -13.88 2.86
N GLU A 97 10.58 -14.25 1.80
CA GLU A 97 12.05 -14.20 1.79
C GLU A 97 12.60 -12.76 1.73
N ILE A 98 11.72 -11.78 1.46
CA ILE A 98 12.07 -10.36 1.31
C ILE A 98 11.68 -9.55 2.57
N CYS A 99 10.68 -9.99 3.33
CA CYS A 99 10.10 -9.25 4.44
C CYS A 99 10.55 -9.83 5.78
#